data_AF-A0A2N7XTC7-F1
#
_entry.id   AF-A0A2N7XTC7-F1
#
_cell.length_a   1.000
_cell.length_b   1.000
_cell.length_c   1.000
_cell.angle_alpha   90.00
_cell.angle_beta   90.00
_cell.angle_gamma   90.00
#
_symmetry.space_group_name_H-M   'P 1'
#
loop_
_entity.id
_entity.type
_entity.pdbx_description
1 polymer ?
#
loop_
_entity_poly.entity_id
_entity_poly.type
_entity_poly.pdbx_seq_one_letter_code
_entity_poly.pdbx_strand_id
1 'polypeptide(L)'
;MLEVPALAEQLDLLLPNIAFLSVGTNDLTQFLFAADRANPKLAERYDWLSAAILRFLLKLVEPTRAAGVQLTVCGEMGGRPLEAMAL
;
A
#
# COMPACT_ATOMS: atom_id res chain seq x y z
N MET A 1 9.83 -2.90 1.68
CA MET A 1 8.46 -3.12 1.19
C MET A 1 7.51 -2.61 2.27
N LEU A 2 6.47 -1.86 1.90
CA LEU A 2 5.44 -1.37 2.81
C LEU A 2 4.18 -2.21 2.60
N GLU A 3 3.96 -3.14 3.52
CA GLU A 3 2.85 -4.10 3.43
C GLU A 3 2.09 -4.26 4.75
N VAL A 4 2.51 -3.53 5.80
CA VAL A 4 1.77 -3.43 7.07
C VAL A 4 1.52 -1.95 7.38
N PRO A 5 0.30 -1.57 7.85
CA PRO A 5 -0.03 -0.17 8.13
C PRO A 5 0.90 0.52 9.12
N ALA A 6 1.46 -0.22 10.09
CA ALA A 6 2.37 0.33 11.08
C ALA A 6 3.63 0.97 10.48
N LEU A 7 4.11 0.50 9.32
CA LEU A 7 5.27 1.11 8.65
C LEU A 7 4.96 2.50 8.10
N ALA A 8 3.70 2.79 7.75
CA ALA A 8 3.31 4.13 7.31
C ALA A 8 3.39 5.15 8.46
N GLU A 9 3.17 4.72 9.70
CA GLU A 9 3.29 5.54 10.91
C GLU A 9 4.75 5.81 11.31
N GLN A 10 5.73 5.21 10.63
CA GLN A 10 7.16 5.33 10.91
C GLN A 10 7.96 5.79 9.68
N LEU A 11 7.30 6.39 8.68
CA LEU A 11 7.96 6.78 7.42
C LEU A 11 9.14 7.73 7.64
N ASP A 12 9.03 8.68 8.57
CA ASP A 12 10.09 9.61 8.94
C ASP A 12 11.38 8.89 9.38
N LEU A 13 11.23 7.75 10.07
CA LEU A 13 12.35 6.91 10.50
C LEU A 13 12.87 6.02 9.38
N LEU A 14 12.00 5.57 8.48
CA LEU A 14 12.34 4.61 7.43
C LEU A 14 13.00 5.28 6.21
N LEU A 15 12.45 6.40 5.75
CA LEU A 15 12.84 7.05 4.50
C LEU A 15 14.34 7.40 4.40
N PRO A 16 15.02 7.89 5.46
CA PRO A 16 16.46 8.18 5.39
C PRO A 16 17.34 6.94 5.17
N ASN A 17 16.81 5.73 5.40
CA ASN A 17 17.57 4.49 5.45
C ASN A 17 17.32 3.57 4.25
N ILE A 18 16.51 4.00 3.27
CA ILE A 18 16.11 3.17 2.13
C ILE A 18 16.30 3.89 0.80
N ALA A 19 16.64 3.12 -0.25
CA ALA A 19 16.80 3.66 -1.60
C ALA A 19 15.46 3.85 -2.33
N PHE A 20 14.47 3.02 -2.01
CA PHE A 20 13.12 3.07 -2.58
C PHE A 20 12.13 2.41 -1.62
N LEU A 21 10.84 2.72 -1.79
CA LEU A 21 9.73 2.14 -1.04
C LEU A 21 8.76 1.49 -2.02
N SER A 22 8.61 0.16 -1.95
CA SER A 22 7.58 -0.56 -2.73
C SER A 22 6.42 -0.95 -1.85
N VAL A 23 5.19 -0.55 -2.22
CA VAL A 23 3.96 -0.95 -1.53
C VAL A 23 3.56 -2.36 -1.96
N GLY A 24 3.46 -3.28 -1.01
CA GLY A 24 2.97 -4.64 -1.22
C GLY A 24 1.47 -4.71 -1.01
N THR A 25 0.69 -4.58 -2.10
CA THR A 25 -0.76 -4.33 -1.97
C THR A 25 -1.52 -5.48 -1.32
N ASN A 26 -1.10 -6.72 -1.54
CA ASN A 26 -1.85 -7.89 -1.10
C ASN A 26 -1.89 -8.03 0.43
N ASP A 27 -0.76 -7.86 1.09
CA ASP A 27 -0.70 -7.95 2.54
C ASP A 27 -1.12 -6.62 3.17
N LEU A 28 -0.84 -5.49 2.51
CA LEU A 28 -1.32 -4.19 2.96
C LEU A 28 -2.84 -4.15 3.08
N THR A 29 -3.57 -4.59 2.06
CA THR A 29 -5.04 -4.61 2.11
C THR A 29 -5.55 -5.60 3.16
N GLN A 30 -4.92 -6.78 3.30
CA GLN A 30 -5.28 -7.73 4.34
C GLN A 30 -5.22 -7.10 5.75
N PHE A 31 -4.13 -6.41 6.08
CA PHE A 31 -3.97 -5.79 7.39
C PHE A 31 -4.79 -4.51 7.54
N LEU A 32 -4.91 -3.71 6.48
CA LEU A 32 -5.69 -2.47 6.50
C LEU A 32 -7.19 -2.74 6.71
N PHE A 33 -7.73 -3.79 6.09
CA PHE A 33 -9.15 -4.16 6.20
C PHE A 33 -9.44 -5.25 7.23
N ALA A 34 -8.40 -5.77 7.90
CA ALA A 34 -8.49 -6.91 8.80
C ALA A 34 -9.21 -8.12 8.16
N ALA A 35 -8.89 -8.40 6.90
CA ALA A 35 -9.56 -9.40 6.08
C ALA A 35 -8.52 -10.36 5.46
N ASP A 36 -8.42 -11.56 6.02
CA ASP A 36 -7.52 -12.61 5.54
C ASP A 36 -7.86 -13.04 4.11
N ARG A 37 -6.93 -12.83 3.18
CA ARG A 37 -7.12 -13.18 1.75
C ARG A 37 -7.09 -14.69 1.49
N ALA A 38 -6.52 -15.48 2.40
CA ALA A 38 -6.54 -16.94 2.32
C ALA A 38 -7.87 -17.54 2.82
N ASN A 39 -8.70 -16.75 3.49
CA ASN A 39 -10.03 -17.18 3.95
C ASN A 39 -11.10 -16.81 2.91
N PRO A 40 -11.73 -17.79 2.23
CA PRO A 40 -12.72 -17.50 1.19
C PRO A 40 -13.93 -16.68 1.67
N LYS A 41 -14.25 -16.72 2.97
CA LYS A 41 -15.34 -15.91 3.54
C LYS A 41 -15.00 -14.42 3.68
N LEU A 42 -13.70 -14.09 3.63
CA LEU A 42 -13.15 -12.75 3.83
C LEU A 42 -12.47 -12.17 2.59
N ALA A 43 -12.01 -13.00 1.65
CA ALA A 43 -11.25 -12.58 0.46
C ALA A 43 -11.99 -11.54 -0.42
N GLU A 44 -13.33 -11.54 -0.42
CA GLU A 44 -14.15 -10.60 -1.19
C GLU A 44 -14.69 -9.42 -0.36
N ARG A 45 -14.21 -9.24 0.88
CA ARG A 45 -14.78 -8.25 1.82
C ARG A 45 -14.20 -6.85 1.72
N TYR A 46 -13.19 -6.64 0.88
CA TYR A 46 -12.64 -5.30 0.66
C TYR A 46 -12.56 -4.96 -0.82
N ASP A 47 -12.76 -3.67 -1.09
CA ASP A 47 -12.64 -3.08 -2.41
C ASP A 47 -11.26 -2.39 -2.53
N TRP A 48 -10.49 -2.83 -3.51
CA TRP A 48 -9.16 -2.34 -3.86
C TRP A 48 -9.15 -0.86 -4.27
N LEU A 49 -10.30 -0.32 -4.67
CA LEU A 49 -10.48 1.08 -5.06
C LEU A 49 -11.30 1.89 -4.04
N SER A 50 -11.53 1.33 -2.85
CA SER A 50 -12.22 2.05 -1.79
C SER A 50 -11.44 3.28 -1.33
N ALA A 51 -12.15 4.28 -0.81
CA ALA A 51 -11.54 5.51 -0.33
C ALA A 51 -10.50 5.27 0.77
N ALA A 52 -10.62 4.21 1.58
CA ALA A 52 -9.69 3.89 2.66
C ALA A 52 -8.29 3.59 2.14
N ILE A 53 -8.15 2.66 1.17
CA ILE A 53 -6.86 2.28 0.61
C ILE A 53 -6.29 3.38 -0.27
N LEU A 54 -7.10 4.06 -1.08
CA LEU A 54 -6.61 5.18 -1.92
C LEU A 54 -6.10 6.35 -1.06
N ARG A 55 -6.80 6.69 0.02
CA ARG A 55 -6.31 7.70 0.98
C ARG A 55 -5.05 7.23 1.70
N PHE A 56 -4.95 5.94 2.04
CA PHE A 56 -3.76 5.38 2.66
C PHE A 56 -2.55 5.53 1.73
N LEU A 57 -2.69 5.15 0.45
CA LEU A 57 -1.63 5.28 -0.56
C LEU A 57 -1.23 6.74 -0.77
N LEU A 58 -2.21 7.65 -0.86
CA LEU A 58 -1.97 9.09 -1.00
C LEU A 58 -1.11 9.65 0.14
N LYS A 59 -1.29 9.18 1.38
CA LYS A 59 -0.48 9.60 2.53
C LYS A 59 1.01 9.27 2.38
N LEU A 60 1.36 8.29 1.55
CA LEU A 60 2.74 7.89 1.31
C LEU A 60 3.45 8.78 0.29
N VAL A 61 2.69 9.46 -0.58
CA VAL A 61 3.23 10.20 -1.74
C VAL A 61 4.07 11.39 -1.33
N GLU A 62 3.55 12.29 -0.50
CA GLU A 62 4.27 13.52 -0.14
C GLU A 62 5.52 13.26 0.72
N PRO A 63 5.49 12.39 1.75
CA PRO A 63 6.70 12.07 2.51
C PRO A 63 7.81 11.45 1.65
N THR A 64 7.47 10.50 0.77
CA THR A 64 8.45 9.86 -0.13
C THR A 64 9.02 10.85 -1.13
N ARG A 65 8.17 11.70 -1.73
CA ARG A 65 8.58 12.79 -2.62
C ARG A 65 9.54 13.76 -1.91
N ALA A 66 9.19 14.19 -0.69
CA ALA A 66 10.01 15.12 0.08
C ALA A 66 11.38 14.52 0.48
N ALA A 67 11.43 13.22 0.75
CA ALA A 67 12.66 12.50 1.05
C ALA A 67 13.49 12.13 -0.19
N GLY A 68 12.98 12.37 -1.40
CA GLY A 68 13.63 11.95 -2.65
C GLY A 68 13.70 10.43 -2.84
N VAL A 69 12.84 9.68 -2.14
CA VAL A 69 12.78 8.21 -2.19
C VAL A 69 11.75 7.79 -3.23
N GLN A 70 12.13 6.91 -4.15
CA GLN A 70 11.21 6.41 -5.17
C GLN A 70 10.11 5.56 -4.52
N LEU A 71 8.85 5.91 -4.80
CA LEU A 71 7.67 5.12 -4.41
C LEU A 71 7.22 4.24 -5.58
N THR A 72 7.07 2.94 -5.34
CA THR A 72 6.62 1.95 -6.32
C THR A 72 5.51 1.08 -5.74
N VAL A 73 4.84 0.31 -6.59
CA VAL A 73 3.79 -0.64 -6.18
C VAL A 73 4.09 -2.02 -6.74
N CYS A 74 3.88 -3.05 -5.93
CA CYS A 74 3.93 -4.44 -6.31
C CYS A 74 2.74 -5.21 -5.71
N GLY A 75 2.44 -6.38 -6.27
CA GLY A 75 1.25 -7.15 -5.93
C GLY A 75 0.15 -6.96 -6.97
N GLU A 76 -1.04 -7.44 -6.64
CA GLU A 76 -2.13 -7.57 -7.62
C GLU A 76 -2.62 -6.23 -8.16
N MET A 77 -2.65 -5.15 -7.35
CA MET A 77 -3.09 -3.84 -7.85
C MET A 77 -2.23 -3.33 -9.00
N GLY A 78 -0.92 -3.60 -8.97
CA GLY A 78 0.00 -3.18 -10.05
C GLY A 78 -0.19 -3.98 -11.34
N GLY A 79 -0.80 -5.17 -11.27
CA GLY A 79 -1.05 -6.03 -12.43
C GLY A 79 -2.48 -5.94 -12.98
N ARG A 80 -3.41 -5.32 -12.24
CA ARG A 80 -4.82 -5.20 -12.65
C ARG A 80 -5.04 -3.83 -13.33
N PRO A 81 -5.57 -3.78 -14.56
CA PRO A 81 -5.60 -2.53 -15.34
C PRO A 81 -6.31 -1.35 -14.66
N LEU A 82 -7.48 -1.56 -14.05
CA LEU A 82 -8.24 -0.47 -13.42
C LEU A 82 -7.54 0.07 -12.17
N GLU A 83 -7.07 -0.84 -11.33
CA GLU A 83 -6.32 -0.52 -10.12
C GLU A 83 -4.99 0.17 -10.47
N ALA A 84 -4.27 -0.32 -11.48
CA ALA A 84 -3.03 0.29 -11.95
C ALA A 84 -3.24 1.71 -12.50
N MET A 85 -4.37 2.01 -13.14
CA MET A 85 -4.70 3.36 -13.61
C MET A 85 -5.06 4.33 -12.48
N ALA A 86 -5.42 3.82 -11.30
CA ALA A 86 -5.79 4.62 -10.13
C ALA A 86 -4.59 4.99 -9.24
N LEU A 87 -3.42 4.38 -9.48
CA LEU A 87 -2.15 4.60 -8.77
C LEU A 87 -1.34 5.74 -9.41
#